data_AF-U1RTQ2-F1
#
_entry.id   AF-U1RTQ2-F1
#
_cell.length_a   1.000
_cell.length_b   1.000
_cell.length_c   1.000
_cell.angle_alpha   90.00
_cell.angle_beta   90.00
_cell.angle_gamma   90.00
#
_symmetry.space_group_name_H-M   'P 1'
#
loop_
_entity.id
_entity.type
_entity.pdbx_description
1 polymer ?
#
loop_
_entity_poly.entity_id
_entity_poly.type
_entity_poly.pdbx_seq_one_letter_code
_entity_poly.pdbx_strand_id
1 'polypeptide(L)'
;MVNATPNVVNAQATQEASRRSWSTVRGFLRLVLGLLLVLPAPLQLGIAFYDRAFHGVGDGLSWPNWTGWVMALCGIGVLWRGAGLRRSGRQKMVEIAEKWAALEGQRAEVERVFSTLVGAGHYEIGLTARHKCARAERDRVGARIAEHKSPDFFASLSEASGGAEYEILARMERLADADTAIMAARDFFACAPGWCDVWKTEIGPIIEDLDILDDVADTLESVNTEPGILAEIEAFREQVGDRKDAVRDLGTRLEGGQIAPDQALEELDRMTNEARARTAELIEATLATDASSRGRQRYTRWKNAGIRLTAANAEYDAAYWSQDADTDIEYNPAATIRLTANSAGVDLEGLPAPATGVLTAGGSSVYLLPMYLDQYLSDDVDEAGGGSSSD
;
A
#
# COMPACT_ATOMS: atom_id res chain seq x y z
N MET A 1 -47.04 32.57 -20.42
CA MET A 1 -47.19 31.24 -19.80
C MET A 1 -45.88 30.90 -19.12
N VAL A 2 -45.86 31.00 -17.80
CA VAL A 2 -44.69 30.71 -16.95
C VAL A 2 -44.64 29.20 -16.75
N ASN A 3 -43.56 28.54 -17.15
CA ASN A 3 -43.34 27.13 -16.88
C ASN A 3 -42.24 27.01 -15.81
N ALA A 4 -42.64 26.57 -14.62
CA ALA A 4 -41.75 26.37 -13.49
C ALA A 4 -41.10 24.98 -13.60
N THR A 5 -39.78 24.94 -13.75
CA THR A 5 -38.96 23.73 -13.60
C THR A 5 -38.58 23.54 -12.12
N PRO A 6 -38.71 22.34 -11.52
CA PRO A 6 -38.40 22.12 -10.12
C PRO A 6 -36.89 21.90 -9.88
N ASN A 7 -36.41 22.43 -8.75
CA ASN A 7 -35.02 22.41 -8.28
C ASN A 7 -34.44 21.01 -8.06
N VAL A 8 -33.37 20.68 -8.79
CA VAL A 8 -32.56 19.44 -8.67
C VAL A 8 -31.81 19.37 -7.33
N VAL A 9 -31.52 20.52 -6.70
CA VAL A 9 -30.81 20.59 -5.40
C VAL A 9 -31.65 20.04 -4.24
N ASN A 10 -32.98 20.19 -4.29
CA ASN A 10 -33.86 19.65 -3.26
C ASN A 10 -34.03 18.12 -3.38
N ALA A 11 -33.84 17.53 -4.56
CA ALA A 11 -33.97 16.10 -4.77
C ALA A 11 -32.74 15.32 -4.25
N GLN A 12 -31.53 15.84 -4.41
CA GLN A 12 -30.31 15.22 -3.84
C GLN A 12 -30.25 15.36 -2.32
N ALA A 13 -30.61 16.52 -1.76
CA ALA A 13 -30.65 16.72 -0.31
C ALA A 13 -31.72 15.83 0.37
N THR A 14 -32.86 15.58 -0.29
CA THR A 14 -33.88 14.65 0.22
C THR A 14 -33.51 13.19 0.03
N GLN A 15 -32.71 12.83 -0.97
CA GLN A 15 -32.22 11.46 -1.19
C GLN A 15 -31.10 11.07 -0.22
N GLU A 16 -30.22 12.01 0.15
CA GLU A 16 -29.23 11.82 1.23
C GLU A 16 -29.87 11.82 2.61
N ALA A 17 -30.85 12.70 2.87
CA ALA A 17 -31.63 12.68 4.11
C ALA A 17 -32.49 11.41 4.23
N SER A 18 -33.04 10.91 3.11
CA SER A 18 -33.80 9.65 3.04
C SER A 18 -32.90 8.43 3.30
N ARG A 19 -31.70 8.37 2.73
CA ARG A 19 -30.72 7.31 3.00
C ARG A 19 -30.20 7.34 4.44
N ARG A 20 -29.93 8.53 5.01
CA ARG A 20 -29.57 8.75 6.43
C ARG A 20 -30.71 8.39 7.40
N SER A 21 -31.96 8.65 7.02
CA SER A 21 -33.15 8.26 7.79
C SER A 21 -33.33 6.73 7.83
N TRP A 22 -33.18 6.07 6.69
CA TRP A 22 -33.33 4.61 6.59
C TRP A 22 -32.17 3.82 7.24
N SER A 23 -30.97 4.40 7.33
CA SER A 23 -29.81 3.76 7.97
C SER A 23 -29.86 3.84 9.50
N THR A 24 -30.25 4.99 10.05
CA THR A 24 -30.51 5.16 11.50
C THR A 24 -31.63 4.23 11.96
N VAL A 25 -32.65 4.04 11.12
CA VAL A 25 -33.73 3.09 11.35
C VAL A 25 -33.21 1.65 11.39
N ARG A 26 -32.23 1.24 10.58
CA ARG A 26 -31.68 -0.14 10.57
C ARG A 26 -30.74 -0.45 11.74
N GLY A 27 -29.89 0.48 12.15
CA GLY A 27 -29.05 0.33 13.34
C GLY A 27 -29.91 0.27 14.62
N PHE A 28 -30.92 1.14 14.70
CA PHE A 28 -31.96 1.06 15.71
C PHE A 28 -32.75 -0.25 15.60
N LEU A 29 -33.09 -0.71 14.40
CA LEU A 29 -33.79 -1.99 14.19
C LEU A 29 -32.97 -3.19 14.67
N ARG A 30 -31.63 -3.18 14.53
CA ARG A 30 -30.76 -4.26 15.06
C ARG A 30 -30.66 -4.24 16.58
N LEU A 31 -30.59 -3.06 17.20
CA LEU A 31 -30.67 -2.91 18.65
C LEU A 31 -32.05 -3.30 19.18
N VAL A 32 -33.12 -2.85 18.53
CA VAL A 32 -34.51 -3.20 18.85
C VAL A 32 -34.73 -4.69 18.64
N LEU A 33 -34.27 -5.29 17.53
CA LEU A 33 -34.38 -6.72 17.27
C LEU A 33 -33.57 -7.53 18.29
N GLY A 34 -32.33 -7.14 18.60
CA GLY A 34 -31.54 -7.75 19.66
C GLY A 34 -32.23 -7.68 21.03
N LEU A 35 -32.81 -6.53 21.38
CA LEU A 35 -33.57 -6.34 22.61
C LEU A 35 -34.88 -7.17 22.61
N LEU A 36 -35.58 -7.21 21.47
CA LEU A 36 -36.86 -7.90 21.25
C LEU A 36 -36.68 -9.43 21.18
N LEU A 37 -35.49 -9.91 20.86
CA LEU A 37 -35.13 -11.34 20.94
C LEU A 37 -34.70 -11.75 22.35
N VAL A 38 -34.10 -10.84 23.13
CA VAL A 38 -33.61 -11.11 24.50
C VAL A 38 -34.71 -10.97 25.55
N LEU A 39 -35.66 -10.04 25.37
CA LEU A 39 -36.69 -9.72 26.37
C LEU A 39 -37.83 -10.76 26.56
N PRO A 40 -38.35 -11.46 25.54
CA PRO A 40 -39.60 -12.23 25.68
C PRO A 40 -39.51 -13.38 26.71
N ALA A 41 -38.43 -14.16 26.68
CA ALA A 41 -38.24 -15.30 27.59
C ALA A 41 -38.07 -14.87 29.08
N PRO A 42 -37.20 -13.91 29.44
CA PRO A 42 -37.09 -13.43 30.81
C PRO A 42 -38.32 -12.66 31.29
N LEU A 43 -39.04 -11.97 30.39
CA LEU A 43 -40.26 -11.24 30.74
C LEU A 43 -41.45 -12.19 30.97
N GLN A 44 -41.58 -13.28 30.20
CA GLN A 44 -42.51 -14.38 30.50
C GLN A 44 -42.22 -15.07 31.84
N LEU A 45 -40.93 -15.29 32.16
CA LEU A 45 -40.51 -15.82 33.46
C LEU A 45 -40.82 -14.87 34.62
N GLY A 46 -40.58 -13.56 34.43
CA GLY A 46 -40.91 -12.53 35.42
C GLY A 46 -42.42 -12.45 35.69
N ILE A 47 -43.25 -12.54 34.65
CA ILE A 47 -44.71 -12.61 34.79
C ILE A 47 -45.14 -13.89 35.51
N ALA A 48 -44.57 -15.06 35.16
CA ALA A 48 -44.89 -16.33 35.81
C ALA A 48 -44.50 -16.35 37.31
N PHE A 49 -43.38 -15.71 37.68
CA PHE A 49 -42.98 -15.55 39.08
C PHE A 49 -43.85 -14.53 39.83
N TYR A 50 -44.23 -13.43 39.18
CA TYR A 50 -45.12 -12.41 39.74
C TYR A 50 -46.52 -12.98 40.01
N ASP A 51 -47.08 -13.75 39.07
CA ASP A 51 -48.37 -14.42 39.20
C ASP A 51 -48.34 -15.49 40.32
N ARG A 52 -47.23 -16.24 40.42
CA ARG A 52 -46.98 -17.19 41.52
C ARG A 52 -46.88 -16.53 42.90
N ALA A 53 -46.35 -15.31 42.98
CA ALA A 53 -46.18 -14.59 44.24
C ALA A 53 -47.49 -13.97 44.75
N PHE A 54 -48.45 -13.66 43.87
CA PHE A 54 -49.69 -12.97 44.25
C PHE A 54 -50.97 -13.82 44.18
N HIS A 55 -51.05 -14.87 43.34
CA HIS A 55 -52.31 -15.59 43.10
C HIS A 55 -52.36 -17.09 43.47
N GLY A 56 -51.25 -17.70 43.91
CA GLY A 56 -51.24 -19.12 44.33
C GLY A 56 -51.36 -20.10 43.17
N VAL A 57 -50.83 -21.32 43.34
CA VAL A 57 -50.54 -22.28 42.25
C VAL A 57 -51.80 -22.72 41.49
N GLY A 58 -52.00 -22.19 40.28
CA GLY A 58 -52.93 -22.72 39.27
C GLY A 58 -52.17 -23.43 38.14
N ASP A 59 -52.65 -24.60 37.70
CA ASP A 59 -52.01 -25.56 36.79
C ASP A 59 -51.90 -25.13 35.31
N GLY A 60 -51.60 -23.85 35.04
CA GLY A 60 -51.50 -23.28 33.69
C GLY A 60 -50.13 -22.70 33.36
N LEU A 61 -49.03 -23.39 33.72
CA LEU A 61 -47.67 -22.89 33.47
C LEU A 61 -47.23 -23.13 32.01
N SER A 62 -47.37 -22.12 31.15
CA SER A 62 -46.70 -22.10 29.84
C SER A 62 -45.24 -21.67 30.00
N TRP A 63 -44.36 -22.63 30.32
CA TRP A 63 -42.92 -22.41 30.31
C TRP A 63 -42.48 -21.87 28.93
N PRO A 64 -41.52 -20.92 28.87
CA PRO A 64 -41.02 -20.41 27.59
C PRO A 64 -40.57 -21.58 26.73
N ASN A 65 -41.11 -21.67 25.51
CA ASN A 65 -40.77 -22.77 24.61
C ASN A 65 -39.25 -22.73 24.28
N TRP A 66 -38.63 -23.88 24.02
CA TRP A 66 -37.18 -24.00 23.79
C TRP A 66 -36.62 -23.01 22.74
N THR A 67 -37.40 -22.68 21.71
CA THR A 67 -37.05 -21.67 20.69
C THR A 67 -36.92 -20.26 21.28
N GLY A 68 -37.67 -19.91 22.33
CA GLY A 68 -37.53 -18.62 23.02
C GLY A 68 -36.17 -18.46 23.71
N TRP A 69 -35.62 -19.54 24.25
CA TRP A 69 -34.28 -19.55 24.83
C TRP A 69 -33.18 -19.48 23.76
N VAL A 70 -33.37 -20.14 22.62
CA VAL A 70 -32.47 -20.03 21.47
C VAL A 70 -32.42 -18.60 20.94
N MET A 71 -33.58 -17.95 20.80
CA MET A 71 -33.66 -16.56 20.34
C MET A 71 -32.99 -15.57 21.32
N ALA A 72 -33.13 -15.79 22.62
CA ALA A 72 -32.44 -14.99 23.63
C ALA A 72 -30.90 -15.14 23.55
N LEU A 73 -30.40 -16.37 23.38
CA LEU A 73 -28.97 -16.63 23.20
C LEU A 73 -28.44 -16.02 21.89
N CYS A 74 -29.20 -16.09 20.79
CA CYS A 74 -28.87 -15.41 19.54
C CYS A 74 -28.81 -13.89 19.71
N GLY A 75 -29.77 -13.29 20.42
CA GLY A 75 -29.79 -11.85 20.71
C GLY A 75 -28.61 -11.40 21.57
N ILE A 76 -28.25 -12.18 22.60
CA ILE A 76 -27.04 -11.95 23.42
C ILE A 76 -25.78 -12.03 22.54
N GLY A 77 -25.68 -13.04 21.66
CA GLY A 77 -24.54 -13.19 20.74
C GLY A 77 -24.36 -12.00 19.80
N VAL A 78 -25.44 -11.46 19.25
CA VAL A 78 -25.42 -10.26 18.39
C VAL A 78 -24.97 -9.01 19.18
N LEU A 79 -25.49 -8.82 20.40
CA LEU A 79 -25.10 -7.70 21.26
C LEU A 79 -23.64 -7.80 21.72
N TRP A 80 -23.18 -9.00 22.09
CA TRP A 80 -21.78 -9.25 22.46
C TRP A 80 -20.83 -9.03 21.29
N ARG A 81 -21.20 -9.48 20.08
CA ARG A 81 -20.41 -9.23 18.86
C ARG A 81 -20.34 -7.74 18.55
N GLY A 82 -21.45 -7.01 18.69
CA GLY A 82 -21.48 -5.56 18.52
C GLY A 82 -20.66 -4.79 19.56
N ALA A 83 -20.71 -5.21 20.83
CA ALA A 83 -19.91 -4.63 21.91
C ALA A 83 -18.41 -4.93 21.74
N GLY A 84 -18.05 -6.14 21.31
CA GLY A 84 -16.69 -6.55 21.00
C GLY A 84 -16.08 -5.73 19.86
N LEU A 85 -16.84 -5.51 18.77
CA LEU A 85 -16.42 -4.65 17.66
C LEU A 85 -16.21 -3.19 18.10
N ARG A 86 -17.11 -2.64 18.92
CA ARG A 86 -16.95 -1.28 19.47
C ARG A 86 -15.72 -1.16 20.38
N ARG A 87 -15.42 -2.18 21.18
CA ARG A 87 -14.25 -2.20 22.06
C ARG A 87 -12.95 -2.29 21.25
N SER A 88 -12.91 -3.17 20.26
CA SER A 88 -11.78 -3.31 19.33
C SER A 88 -11.52 -2.01 18.56
N GLY A 89 -12.56 -1.39 18.00
CA GLY A 89 -12.44 -0.10 17.32
C GLY A 89 -11.92 1.03 18.23
N ARG A 90 -12.38 1.09 19.50
CA ARG A 90 -11.86 2.06 20.47
C ARG A 90 -10.38 1.82 20.79
N GLN A 91 -9.96 0.57 20.95
CA GLN A 91 -8.55 0.23 21.19
C GLN A 91 -7.68 0.65 20.00
N LYS A 92 -8.12 0.37 18.77
CA LYS A 92 -7.43 0.80 17.55
C LYS A 92 -7.35 2.32 17.42
N MET A 93 -8.37 3.05 17.83
CA MET A 93 -8.32 4.52 17.85
C MET A 93 -7.32 5.08 18.86
N VAL A 94 -7.15 4.42 20.01
CA VAL A 94 -6.10 4.78 20.96
C VAL A 94 -4.73 4.54 20.33
N GLU A 95 -4.53 3.39 19.69
CA GLU A 95 -3.28 3.07 18.97
C GLU A 95 -2.96 4.10 17.87
N ILE A 96 -3.94 4.47 17.03
CA ILE A 96 -3.78 5.52 16.00
C ILE A 96 -3.41 6.87 16.64
N ALA A 97 -4.09 7.25 17.72
CA ALA A 97 -3.81 8.52 18.39
C ALA A 97 -2.41 8.55 19.01
N GLU A 98 -1.98 7.46 19.64
CA GLU A 98 -0.65 7.30 20.24
C GLU A 98 0.45 7.35 19.18
N LYS A 99 0.33 6.54 18.11
CA LYS A 99 1.31 6.53 17.02
C LYS A 99 1.37 7.88 16.30
N TRP A 100 0.23 8.55 16.10
CA TRP A 100 0.20 9.86 15.45
C TRP A 100 0.87 10.94 16.31
N ALA A 101 0.63 10.92 17.63
CA ALA A 101 1.30 11.83 18.55
C ALA A 101 2.82 11.60 18.58
N ALA A 102 3.28 10.35 18.49
CA ALA A 102 4.69 10.03 18.40
C ALA A 102 5.33 10.58 17.10
N LEU A 103 4.67 10.38 15.95
CA LEU A 103 5.11 10.92 14.65
C LEU A 103 5.18 12.45 14.64
N GLU A 104 4.17 13.14 15.18
CA GLU A 104 4.20 14.59 15.26
C GLU A 104 5.24 15.11 16.26
N GLY A 105 5.57 14.33 17.30
CA GLY A 105 6.63 14.65 18.25
C GLY A 105 8.03 14.72 17.62
N GLN A 106 8.30 13.89 16.61
CA GLN A 106 9.60 13.83 15.92
C GLN A 106 9.73 14.84 14.76
N ARG A 107 8.61 15.39 14.30
CA ARG A 107 8.54 16.24 13.10
C ARG A 107 9.51 17.42 13.10
N ALA A 108 9.65 18.12 14.23
CA ALA A 108 10.54 19.29 14.32
C ALA A 108 12.02 18.91 14.19
N GLU A 109 12.39 17.72 14.67
CA GLU A 109 13.75 17.19 14.50
C GLU A 109 14.01 16.79 13.05
N VAL A 110 13.08 16.06 12.44
CA VAL A 110 13.17 15.65 11.03
C VAL A 110 13.32 16.87 10.12
N GLU A 111 12.52 17.92 10.33
CA GLU A 111 12.59 19.17 9.56
C GLU A 111 13.96 19.85 9.67
N ARG A 112 14.52 19.90 10.88
CA ARG A 112 15.84 20.48 11.16
C ARG A 112 16.94 19.67 10.47
N VAL A 113 16.87 18.34 10.53
CA VAL A 113 17.85 17.46 9.86
C VAL A 113 17.76 17.64 8.35
N PHE A 114 16.55 17.56 7.78
CA PHE A 114 16.30 17.79 6.36
C PHE A 114 16.87 19.14 5.89
N SER A 115 16.58 20.23 6.60
CA SER A 115 17.09 21.57 6.26
C SER A 115 18.62 21.64 6.30
N THR A 116 19.26 20.90 7.21
CA THR A 116 20.73 20.83 7.31
C THR A 116 21.33 20.07 6.13
N LEU A 117 20.73 18.95 5.74
CA LEU A 117 21.18 18.11 4.63
C LEU A 117 21.09 18.85 3.29
N VAL A 118 19.92 19.43 2.99
CA VAL A 118 19.70 20.23 1.77
C VAL A 118 20.57 21.48 1.79
N GLY A 119 20.72 22.14 2.93
CA GLY A 119 21.62 23.31 3.06
C GLY A 119 23.09 22.99 2.82
N ALA A 120 23.52 21.73 3.02
CA ALA A 120 24.85 21.24 2.71
C ALA A 120 25.00 20.75 1.25
N GLY A 121 23.90 20.69 0.49
CA GLY A 121 23.88 20.23 -0.90
C GLY A 121 23.86 18.71 -1.08
N HIS A 122 23.70 17.93 0.00
CA HIS A 122 23.69 16.47 -0.10
C HIS A 122 22.39 15.98 -0.74
N TYR A 123 22.51 15.30 -1.88
CA TYR A 123 21.42 14.60 -2.58
C TYR A 123 20.11 15.41 -2.62
N GLU A 124 20.22 16.72 -2.92
CA GLU A 124 19.19 17.73 -2.66
C GLU A 124 17.86 17.40 -3.35
N ILE A 125 17.92 17.00 -4.63
CA ILE A 125 16.74 16.72 -5.45
C ILE A 125 15.95 15.55 -4.86
N GLY A 126 16.63 14.44 -4.56
CA GLY A 126 16.00 13.23 -4.01
C GLY A 126 15.42 13.45 -2.62
N LEU A 127 16.20 14.05 -1.70
CA LEU A 127 15.71 14.36 -0.35
C LEU A 127 14.54 15.34 -0.36
N THR A 128 14.58 16.36 -1.24
CA THR A 128 13.49 17.33 -1.37
C THR A 128 12.21 16.67 -1.87
N ALA A 129 12.30 15.79 -2.88
CA ALA A 129 11.15 15.06 -3.38
C ALA A 129 10.55 14.14 -2.30
N ARG A 130 11.41 13.39 -1.61
CA ARG A 130 11.00 12.53 -0.48
C ARG A 130 10.28 13.30 0.61
N HIS A 131 10.87 14.42 1.05
CA HIS A 131 10.27 15.27 2.08
C HIS A 131 8.91 15.83 1.64
N LYS A 132 8.77 16.24 0.37
CA LYS A 132 7.48 16.69 -0.19
C LYS A 132 6.43 15.58 -0.20
N CYS A 133 6.77 14.37 -0.61
CA CYS A 133 5.84 13.23 -0.59
C CYS A 133 5.40 12.88 0.83
N ALA A 134 6.35 12.80 1.77
CA ALA A 134 6.06 12.55 3.18
C ALA A 134 5.16 13.63 3.79
N ARG A 135 5.40 14.91 3.48
CA ARG A 135 4.57 16.03 3.94
C ARG A 135 3.14 15.94 3.38
N ALA A 136 2.98 15.65 2.10
CA ALA A 136 1.67 15.47 1.49
C ALA A 136 0.91 14.29 2.12
N GLU A 137 1.59 13.19 2.40
CA GLU A 137 0.97 12.04 3.07
C GLU A 137 0.60 12.34 4.52
N ARG A 138 1.44 13.09 5.23
CA ARG A 138 1.15 13.56 6.59
C ARG A 138 -0.12 14.42 6.62
N ASP A 139 -0.29 15.32 5.65
CA ASP A 139 -1.50 16.14 5.53
C ASP A 139 -2.73 15.26 5.24
N ARG A 140 -2.62 14.26 4.36
CA ARG A 140 -3.71 13.30 4.05
C ARG A 140 -4.10 12.45 5.25
N VAL A 141 -3.12 11.84 5.93
CA VAL A 141 -3.33 11.02 7.13
C VAL A 141 -3.90 11.87 8.26
N GLY A 142 -3.39 13.09 8.46
CA GLY A 142 -3.91 14.03 9.45
C GLY A 142 -5.37 14.41 9.19
N ALA A 143 -5.73 14.71 7.94
CA ALA A 143 -7.12 14.95 7.53
C ALA A 143 -8.00 13.71 7.79
N ARG A 144 -7.50 12.52 7.44
CA ARG A 144 -8.23 11.26 7.64
C ARG A 144 -8.48 11.00 9.13
N ILE A 145 -7.48 11.16 9.98
CA ILE A 145 -7.60 11.02 11.44
C ILE A 145 -8.60 12.04 12.00
N ALA A 146 -8.62 13.28 11.47
CA ALA A 146 -9.59 14.30 11.88
C ALA A 146 -11.03 13.92 11.50
N GLU A 147 -11.25 13.40 10.28
CA GLU A 147 -12.53 12.83 9.85
C GLU A 147 -12.97 11.68 10.76
N HIS A 148 -12.02 10.83 11.16
CA HIS A 148 -12.26 9.67 12.03
C HIS A 148 -12.64 10.04 13.47
N LYS A 149 -12.38 11.29 13.89
CA LYS A 149 -12.84 11.83 15.19
C LYS A 149 -14.28 12.39 15.12
N SER A 150 -14.93 12.42 13.95
CA SER A 150 -16.29 12.93 13.81
C SER A 150 -17.36 11.94 14.33
N PRO A 151 -18.45 12.42 14.96
CA PRO A 151 -19.56 11.56 15.39
C PRO A 151 -20.19 10.75 14.25
N ASP A 152 -20.22 11.32 13.03
CA ASP A 152 -20.81 10.70 11.84
C ASP A 152 -19.99 9.51 11.33
N PHE A 153 -18.67 9.54 11.48
CA PHE A 153 -17.78 8.43 11.12
C PHE A 153 -18.03 7.18 11.99
N PHE A 154 -18.30 7.37 13.29
CA PHE A 154 -18.67 6.27 14.19
C PHE A 154 -20.02 5.63 13.83
N ALA A 155 -20.91 6.37 13.17
CA ALA A 155 -22.15 5.81 12.61
C ALA A 155 -21.86 4.95 11.37
N SER A 156 -20.91 5.35 10.52
CA SER A 156 -20.50 4.59 9.31
C SER A 156 -19.63 3.36 9.58
N LEU A 157 -18.88 3.30 10.69
CA LEU A 157 -18.10 2.10 11.08
C LEU A 157 -18.98 0.89 11.45
N SER A 158 -20.26 1.11 11.73
CA SER A 158 -21.22 0.00 11.85
C SER A 158 -21.55 -0.64 10.49
N GLU A 159 -21.23 0.03 9.38
CA GLU A 159 -21.56 -0.37 8.01
C GLU A 159 -20.33 -0.84 7.21
N ALA A 160 -19.16 -0.24 7.41
CA ALA A 160 -17.91 -0.59 6.71
C ALA A 160 -17.01 -1.49 7.58
N SER A 161 -16.65 -2.66 7.05
CA SER A 161 -15.65 -3.58 7.59
C SER A 161 -14.36 -2.84 7.93
N GLY A 162 -13.74 -3.15 9.08
CA GLY A 162 -12.63 -2.40 9.69
C GLY A 162 -11.29 -2.45 8.96
N GLY A 163 -11.25 -2.11 7.67
CA GLY A 163 -10.04 -1.96 6.86
C GLY A 163 -9.48 -0.54 6.87
N ALA A 164 -10.30 0.48 7.09
CA ALA A 164 -9.89 1.88 7.09
C ALA A 164 -8.88 2.20 8.21
N GLU A 165 -9.05 1.62 9.40
CA GLU A 165 -8.10 1.78 10.50
C GLU A 165 -6.74 1.12 10.21
N TYR A 166 -6.73 -0.04 9.54
CA TYR A 166 -5.48 -0.68 9.12
C TYR A 166 -4.78 0.12 8.02
N GLU A 167 -5.53 0.68 7.07
CA GLU A 167 -4.96 1.55 6.04
C GLU A 167 -4.30 2.79 6.66
N ILE A 168 -4.95 3.42 7.64
CA ILE A 168 -4.35 4.55 8.37
C ILE A 168 -3.07 4.12 9.08
N LEU A 169 -3.09 2.99 9.79
CA LEU A 169 -1.91 2.50 10.50
C LEU A 169 -0.76 2.19 9.54
N ALA A 170 -1.04 1.57 8.39
CA ALA A 170 -0.03 1.28 7.36
C ALA A 170 0.55 2.56 6.75
N ARG A 171 -0.28 3.58 6.48
CA ARG A 171 0.20 4.89 6.00
C ARG A 171 1.05 5.61 7.05
N MET A 172 0.70 5.49 8.33
CA MET A 172 1.49 6.02 9.45
C MET A 172 2.83 5.30 9.61
N GLU A 173 2.88 3.99 9.36
CA GLU A 173 4.13 3.22 9.32
C GLU A 173 5.04 3.70 8.20
N ARG A 174 4.52 3.85 6.97
CA ARG A 174 5.28 4.45 5.86
C ARG A 174 5.78 5.86 6.19
N LEU A 175 4.99 6.67 6.91
CA LEU A 175 5.42 7.99 7.39
C LEU A 175 6.57 7.90 8.41
N ALA A 176 6.53 6.91 9.31
CA ALA A 176 7.64 6.66 10.24
C ALA A 176 8.91 6.25 9.47
N ASP A 177 8.78 5.46 8.42
CA ASP A 177 9.89 5.07 7.54
C ASP A 177 10.42 6.26 6.74
N ALA A 178 9.56 7.19 6.34
CA ALA A 178 9.97 8.45 5.72
C ALA A 178 10.80 9.32 6.67
N ASP A 179 10.38 9.45 7.93
CA ASP A 179 11.13 10.16 8.96
C ASP A 179 12.46 9.43 9.27
N THR A 180 12.45 8.09 9.32
CA THR A 180 13.63 7.24 9.50
C THR A 180 14.65 7.45 8.39
N ALA A 181 14.21 7.51 7.14
CA ALA A 181 15.10 7.75 6.00
C ALA A 181 15.81 9.10 6.04
N ILE A 182 15.15 10.17 6.55
CA ILE A 182 15.82 11.47 6.74
C ILE A 182 16.92 11.38 7.80
N MET A 183 16.69 10.60 8.86
CA MET A 183 17.70 10.35 9.90
C MET A 183 18.83 9.44 9.38
N ALA A 184 18.49 8.42 8.60
CA ALA A 184 19.44 7.54 7.93
C ALA A 184 20.32 8.31 6.95
N ALA A 185 19.76 9.27 6.20
CA ALA A 185 20.51 10.16 5.33
C ALA A 185 21.56 10.98 6.11
N ARG A 186 21.18 11.56 7.26
CA ARG A 186 22.14 12.25 8.14
C ARG A 186 23.28 11.33 8.56
N ASP A 187 22.95 10.13 9.01
CA ASP A 187 23.95 9.19 9.53
C ASP A 187 24.85 8.67 8.41
N PHE A 188 24.29 8.43 7.22
CA PHE A 188 25.03 8.00 6.04
C PHE A 188 25.98 9.09 5.52
N PHE A 189 25.51 10.32 5.30
CA PHE A 189 26.35 11.42 4.83
C PHE A 189 27.43 11.84 5.83
N ALA A 190 27.20 11.60 7.13
CA ALA A 190 28.19 11.84 8.18
C ALA A 190 29.14 10.65 8.42
N CYS A 191 28.98 9.54 7.70
CA CYS A 191 29.67 8.26 7.96
C CYS A 191 29.57 7.83 9.44
N ALA A 192 28.41 8.07 10.06
CA ALA A 192 28.18 7.80 11.48
C ALA A 192 28.20 6.28 11.79
N PRO A 193 28.44 5.87 13.04
CA PRO A 193 28.33 4.47 13.43
C PRO A 193 26.96 3.89 13.03
N GLY A 194 26.95 2.82 12.22
CA GLY A 194 25.73 2.23 11.67
C GLY A 194 25.42 2.61 10.22
N TRP A 195 26.24 3.44 9.57
CA TRP A 195 26.04 3.78 8.15
C TRP A 195 26.01 2.55 7.22
N CYS A 196 26.70 1.45 7.58
CA CYS A 196 26.67 0.20 6.83
C CYS A 196 25.26 -0.41 6.75
N ASP A 197 24.44 -0.28 7.80
CA ASP A 197 23.05 -0.76 7.79
C ASP A 197 22.17 0.11 6.87
N VAL A 198 22.45 1.41 6.82
CA VAL A 198 21.82 2.32 5.86
C VAL A 198 22.20 1.92 4.44
N TRP A 199 23.49 1.71 4.18
CA TRP A 199 23.97 1.27 2.86
C TRP A 199 23.35 -0.07 2.42
N LYS A 200 23.26 -1.04 3.32
CA LYS A 200 22.57 -2.32 3.10
C LYS A 200 21.11 -2.11 2.69
N THR A 201 20.41 -1.18 3.33
CA THR A 201 19.03 -0.81 2.98
C THR A 201 18.97 -0.11 1.62
N GLU A 202 19.96 0.74 1.30
CA GLU A 202 20.03 1.42 0.01
C GLU A 202 20.29 0.48 -1.15
N ILE A 203 21.14 -0.54 -1.01
CA ILE A 203 21.44 -1.44 -2.14
C ILE A 203 20.33 -2.46 -2.41
N GLY A 204 19.47 -2.75 -1.43
CA GLY A 204 18.41 -3.76 -1.56
C GLY A 204 17.56 -3.62 -2.84
N PRO A 205 16.95 -2.45 -3.11
CA PRO A 205 16.18 -2.23 -4.33
C PRO A 205 16.99 -2.41 -5.62
N ILE A 206 18.31 -2.20 -5.57
CA ILE A 206 19.17 -2.34 -6.75
C ILE A 206 19.46 -3.81 -7.04
N ILE A 207 19.67 -4.61 -6.01
CA ILE A 207 19.85 -6.05 -6.21
C ILE A 207 18.55 -6.68 -6.70
N GLU A 208 17.41 -6.35 -6.09
CA GLU A 208 16.10 -6.81 -6.56
C GLU A 208 15.83 -6.36 -8.01
N ASP A 209 16.14 -5.10 -8.37
CA ASP A 209 16.03 -4.64 -9.75
C ASP A 209 16.86 -5.53 -10.68
N LEU A 210 18.14 -5.74 -10.37
CA LEU A 210 19.05 -6.50 -11.22
C LEU A 210 18.68 -7.99 -11.29
N ASP A 211 18.05 -8.55 -10.26
CA ASP A 211 17.49 -9.91 -10.29
C ASP A 211 16.29 -9.97 -11.25
N ILE A 212 15.31 -9.05 -11.13
CA ILE A 212 14.17 -9.01 -12.05
C ILE A 212 14.59 -8.76 -13.50
N LEU A 213 15.61 -7.92 -13.72
CA LEU A 213 16.12 -7.67 -15.07
C LEU A 213 16.80 -8.90 -15.67
N ASP A 214 17.44 -9.74 -14.86
CA ASP A 214 18.00 -11.03 -15.27
C ASP A 214 16.88 -12.02 -15.65
N ASP A 215 15.81 -12.09 -14.84
CA ASP A 215 14.62 -12.88 -15.16
C ASP A 215 13.96 -12.45 -16.48
N VAL A 216 13.88 -11.13 -16.73
CA VAL A 216 13.38 -10.61 -18.01
C VAL A 216 14.28 -11.04 -19.17
N ALA A 217 15.59 -11.16 -18.96
CA ALA A 217 16.51 -11.67 -19.98
C ALA A 217 16.24 -13.15 -20.32
N ASP A 218 15.89 -13.97 -19.33
CA ASP A 218 15.43 -15.35 -19.53
C ASP A 218 14.18 -15.42 -20.39
N THR A 219 13.19 -14.57 -20.11
CA THR A 219 11.99 -14.50 -20.95
C THR A 219 12.34 -14.03 -22.36
N LEU A 220 13.17 -12.99 -22.51
CA LEU A 220 13.62 -12.49 -23.81
C LEU A 220 14.30 -13.58 -24.64
N GLU A 221 15.17 -14.39 -24.03
CA GLU A 221 15.81 -15.52 -24.70
C GLU A 221 14.78 -16.57 -25.13
N SER A 222 13.82 -16.90 -24.26
CA SER A 222 12.82 -17.93 -24.54
C SER A 222 11.87 -17.58 -25.70
N VAL A 223 11.57 -16.29 -25.89
CA VAL A 223 10.64 -15.80 -26.92
C VAL A 223 11.35 -15.39 -28.21
N ASN A 224 12.67 -15.52 -28.28
CA ASN A 224 13.46 -15.07 -29.42
C ASN A 224 14.27 -16.21 -30.05
N THR A 225 14.45 -16.14 -31.36
CA THR A 225 15.27 -17.11 -32.13
C THR A 225 16.29 -16.42 -33.04
N GLU A 226 16.31 -15.08 -33.05
CA GLU A 226 17.23 -14.31 -33.89
C GLU A 226 18.64 -14.30 -33.27
N PRO A 227 19.67 -14.81 -33.97
CA PRO A 227 21.01 -14.91 -33.40
C PRO A 227 21.62 -13.57 -32.97
N GLY A 228 21.27 -12.47 -33.64
CA GLY A 228 21.75 -11.13 -33.30
C GLY A 228 21.24 -10.67 -31.93
N ILE A 229 19.92 -10.75 -31.71
CA ILE A 229 19.32 -10.37 -30.43
C ILE A 229 19.74 -11.32 -29.31
N LEU A 230 19.85 -12.63 -29.58
CA LEU A 230 20.34 -13.58 -28.56
C LEU A 230 21.75 -13.23 -28.07
N ALA A 231 22.64 -12.78 -28.96
CA ALA A 231 23.97 -12.30 -28.56
C ALA A 231 23.90 -11.01 -27.73
N GLU A 232 22.96 -10.11 -28.03
CA GLU A 232 22.75 -8.90 -27.23
C GLU A 232 22.14 -9.18 -25.85
N ILE A 233 21.27 -10.19 -25.73
CA ILE A 233 20.70 -10.64 -24.44
C ILE A 233 21.79 -11.22 -23.56
N GLU A 234 22.68 -12.06 -24.10
CA GLU A 234 23.79 -12.63 -23.35
C GLU A 234 24.77 -11.55 -22.85
N ALA A 235 25.13 -10.61 -23.72
CA ALA A 235 25.96 -9.46 -23.33
C ALA A 235 25.28 -8.59 -22.25
N PHE A 236 23.95 -8.50 -22.28
CA PHE A 236 23.19 -7.80 -21.25
C PHE A 236 23.24 -8.53 -19.89
N ARG A 237 23.09 -9.87 -19.86
CA ARG A 237 23.24 -10.66 -18.63
C ARG A 237 24.63 -10.52 -18.00
N GLU A 238 25.68 -10.59 -18.81
CA GLU A 238 27.05 -10.36 -18.33
C GLU A 238 27.15 -8.97 -17.68
N GLN A 239 26.57 -7.95 -18.31
CA GLN A 239 26.55 -6.59 -17.77
C GLN A 239 25.69 -6.45 -16.50
N VAL A 240 24.64 -7.25 -16.32
CA VAL A 240 23.86 -7.29 -15.08
C VAL A 240 24.71 -7.88 -13.95
N GLY A 241 25.45 -8.97 -14.22
CA GLY A 241 26.42 -9.55 -13.29
C GLY A 241 27.51 -8.55 -12.88
N ASP A 242 28.14 -7.90 -13.84
CA ASP A 242 29.15 -6.85 -13.60
C ASP A 242 28.62 -5.72 -12.73
N ARG A 243 27.35 -5.33 -12.89
CA ARG A 243 26.71 -4.30 -12.07
C ARG A 243 26.49 -4.78 -10.63
N LYS A 244 26.09 -6.03 -10.40
CA LYS A 244 25.98 -6.59 -9.04
C LYS A 244 27.34 -6.53 -8.34
N ASP A 245 28.41 -6.87 -9.05
CA ASP A 245 29.78 -6.75 -8.55
C ASP A 245 30.19 -5.29 -8.28
N ALA A 246 29.79 -4.36 -9.15
CA ALA A 246 30.05 -2.93 -8.98
C ALA A 246 29.32 -2.34 -7.76
N VAL A 247 28.08 -2.77 -7.47
CA VAL A 247 27.34 -2.38 -6.26
C VAL A 247 28.07 -2.83 -4.99
N ARG A 248 28.62 -4.05 -4.98
CA ARG A 248 29.46 -4.54 -3.88
C ARG A 248 30.75 -3.71 -3.73
N ASP A 249 31.41 -3.39 -4.84
CA ASP A 249 32.62 -2.56 -4.83
C ASP A 249 32.38 -1.14 -4.29
N LEU A 250 31.21 -0.54 -4.57
CA LEU A 250 30.83 0.76 -4.00
C LEU A 250 30.84 0.74 -2.47
N GLY A 251 30.37 -0.35 -1.83
CA GLY A 251 30.43 -0.50 -0.37
C GLY A 251 31.87 -0.47 0.15
N THR A 252 32.77 -1.22 -0.50
CA THR A 252 34.20 -1.24 -0.14
C THR A 252 34.86 0.13 -0.33
N ARG A 253 34.48 0.85 -1.40
CA ARG A 253 34.97 2.20 -1.68
C ARG A 253 34.42 3.25 -0.72
N LEU A 254 33.21 3.05 -0.18
CA LEU A 254 32.68 3.88 0.90
C LEU A 254 33.46 3.65 2.19
N GLU A 255 33.73 2.40 2.56
CA GLU A 255 34.52 2.05 3.75
C GLU A 255 35.93 2.64 3.72
N GLY A 256 36.58 2.58 2.56
CA GLY A 256 37.93 3.14 2.38
C GLY A 256 37.95 4.66 2.10
N GLY A 257 36.78 5.32 2.03
CA GLY A 257 36.66 6.75 1.77
C GLY A 257 37.08 7.19 0.35
N GLN A 258 37.07 6.28 -0.62
CA GLN A 258 37.39 6.59 -2.03
C GLN A 258 36.22 7.21 -2.80
N ILE A 259 35.00 7.07 -2.30
CA ILE A 259 33.80 7.71 -2.85
C ILE A 259 33.02 8.36 -1.71
N ALA A 260 32.47 9.55 -1.95
CA ALA A 260 31.60 10.21 -0.98
C ALA A 260 30.21 9.54 -0.95
N PRO A 261 29.50 9.53 0.19
CA PRO A 261 28.19 8.89 0.30
C PRO A 261 27.14 9.39 -0.71
N ASP A 262 27.14 10.69 -1.02
CA ASP A 262 26.25 11.26 -2.05
C ASP A 262 26.58 10.77 -3.46
N GLN A 263 27.86 10.75 -3.82
CA GLN A 263 28.33 10.19 -5.09
C GLN A 263 28.00 8.71 -5.22
N ALA A 264 28.04 7.94 -4.12
CA ALA A 264 27.65 6.53 -4.15
C ALA A 264 26.16 6.34 -4.47
N LEU A 265 25.26 7.19 -3.94
CA LEU A 265 23.84 7.15 -4.31
C LEU A 265 23.64 7.52 -5.79
N GLU A 266 24.36 8.51 -6.30
CA GLU A 266 24.32 8.88 -7.72
C GLU A 266 24.81 7.74 -8.64
N GLU A 267 25.83 7.00 -8.21
CA GLU A 267 26.31 5.82 -8.94
C GLU A 267 25.29 4.67 -8.92
N LEU A 268 24.59 4.43 -7.81
CA LEU A 268 23.48 3.47 -7.78
C LEU A 268 22.38 3.89 -8.77
N ASP A 269 21.99 5.15 -8.76
CA ASP A 269 20.97 5.69 -9.66
C ASP A 269 21.39 5.54 -11.13
N ARG A 270 22.67 5.81 -11.44
CA ARG A 270 23.23 5.64 -12.78
C ARG A 270 23.20 4.18 -13.22
N MET A 271 23.73 3.25 -12.42
CA MET A 271 23.80 1.82 -12.77
C MET A 271 22.41 1.25 -13.07
N THR A 272 21.44 1.57 -12.21
CA THR A 272 20.07 1.09 -12.34
C THR A 272 19.36 1.71 -13.53
N ASN A 273 19.50 3.01 -13.77
CA ASN A 273 18.90 3.67 -14.92
C ASN A 273 19.45 3.13 -16.25
N GLU A 274 20.76 2.88 -16.32
CA GLU A 274 21.40 2.29 -17.51
C GLU A 274 20.90 0.85 -17.76
N ALA A 275 20.82 0.02 -16.71
CA ALA A 275 20.32 -1.35 -16.83
C ALA A 275 18.86 -1.36 -17.32
N ARG A 276 17.99 -0.58 -16.69
CA ARG A 276 16.57 -0.45 -17.04
C ARG A 276 16.36 0.09 -18.46
N ALA A 277 17.14 1.08 -18.86
CA ALA A 277 17.09 1.61 -20.23
C ALA A 277 17.47 0.53 -21.25
N ARG A 278 18.55 -0.23 -20.97
CA ARG A 278 18.99 -1.30 -21.85
C ARG A 278 17.96 -2.44 -21.95
N THR A 279 17.30 -2.80 -20.86
CA THR A 279 16.20 -3.78 -20.90
C THR A 279 15.04 -3.28 -21.76
N ALA A 280 14.63 -2.01 -21.63
CA ALA A 280 13.58 -1.44 -22.45
C ALA A 280 13.92 -1.45 -23.95
N GLU A 281 15.18 -1.18 -24.31
CA GLU A 281 15.67 -1.31 -25.68
C GLU A 281 15.56 -2.75 -26.21
N LEU A 282 15.98 -3.75 -25.42
CA LEU A 282 15.92 -5.16 -25.80
C LEU A 282 14.49 -5.68 -25.94
N ILE A 283 13.58 -5.24 -25.05
CA ILE A 283 12.14 -5.53 -25.17
C ILE A 283 11.61 -4.95 -26.48
N GLU A 284 11.88 -3.66 -26.76
CA GLU A 284 11.39 -3.03 -27.99
C GLU A 284 11.95 -3.71 -29.26
N ALA A 285 13.23 -4.05 -29.27
CA ALA A 285 13.86 -4.77 -30.38
C ALA A 285 13.23 -6.15 -30.59
N THR A 286 13.05 -6.94 -29.52
CA THR A 286 12.45 -8.28 -29.57
C THR A 286 11.00 -8.22 -30.06
N LEU A 287 10.21 -7.25 -29.57
CA LEU A 287 8.83 -7.10 -30.01
C LEU A 287 8.72 -6.59 -31.46
N ALA A 288 9.67 -5.79 -31.93
CA ALA A 288 9.69 -5.28 -33.30
C ALA A 288 10.04 -6.35 -34.34
N THR A 289 10.85 -7.36 -33.98
CA THR A 289 11.22 -8.46 -34.88
C THR A 289 10.15 -9.55 -34.97
N ASP A 290 9.28 -9.68 -33.98
CA ASP A 290 8.16 -10.64 -34.02
C ASP A 290 7.01 -10.15 -34.92
N ALA A 291 7.08 -10.54 -36.20
CA ALA A 291 6.06 -10.27 -37.20
C ALA A 291 4.78 -11.14 -37.09
N SER A 292 4.67 -12.00 -36.07
CA SER A 292 3.45 -12.78 -35.85
C SER A 292 2.28 -11.89 -35.43
N SER A 293 1.05 -12.41 -35.52
CA SER A 293 -0.11 -11.66 -35.03
C SER A 293 -0.05 -11.41 -33.52
N ARG A 294 0.56 -12.34 -32.76
CA ARG A 294 0.77 -12.19 -31.31
C ARG A 294 1.87 -11.15 -31.04
N GLY A 295 3.00 -11.21 -31.73
CA GLY A 295 4.06 -10.20 -31.67
C GLY A 295 3.54 -8.78 -31.92
N ARG A 296 2.72 -8.59 -32.96
CA ARG A 296 2.05 -7.30 -33.21
C ARG A 296 1.14 -6.83 -32.06
N GLN A 297 0.43 -7.75 -31.39
CA GLN A 297 -0.38 -7.42 -30.23
C GLN A 297 0.50 -6.99 -29.05
N ARG A 298 1.57 -7.74 -28.76
CA ARG A 298 2.55 -7.39 -27.71
C ARG A 298 3.24 -6.05 -27.98
N TYR A 299 3.68 -5.80 -29.21
CA TYR A 299 4.24 -4.52 -29.63
C TYR A 299 3.22 -3.37 -29.50
N THR A 300 1.96 -3.60 -29.87
CA THR A 300 0.89 -2.61 -29.69
C THR A 300 0.63 -2.32 -28.21
N ARG A 301 0.67 -3.34 -27.35
CA ARG A 301 0.56 -3.21 -25.89
C ARG A 301 1.71 -2.37 -25.33
N TRP A 302 2.95 -2.65 -25.74
CA TRP A 302 4.16 -1.88 -25.39
C TRP A 302 4.04 -0.40 -25.76
N LYS A 303 3.59 -0.08 -26.99
CA LYS A 303 3.52 1.32 -27.45
C LYS A 303 2.30 2.09 -26.94
N ASN A 304 1.16 1.44 -26.72
CA ASN A 304 -0.13 2.14 -26.58
C ASN A 304 -0.97 1.75 -25.36
N ALA A 305 -1.09 0.46 -25.04
CA ALA A 305 -2.02 0.03 -23.98
C ALA A 305 -1.41 0.23 -22.58
N GLY A 306 -0.12 -0.09 -22.45
CA GLY A 306 0.59 -0.09 -21.18
C GLY A 306 0.04 -1.10 -20.18
N ILE A 307 0.81 -1.37 -19.13
CA ILE A 307 0.35 -2.11 -17.97
C ILE A 307 -0.08 -1.09 -16.91
N ARG A 308 -1.09 -1.44 -16.12
CA ARG A 308 -1.49 -0.64 -14.96
C ARG A 308 -0.66 -1.05 -13.76
N LEU A 309 -0.07 -0.07 -13.11
CA LEU A 309 0.68 -0.29 -11.89
C LEU A 309 -0.26 -0.65 -10.75
N THR A 310 0.16 -1.63 -9.98
CA THR A 310 -0.46 -2.05 -8.72
C THR A 310 0.65 -2.25 -7.69
N ALA A 311 0.32 -2.24 -6.40
CA ALA A 311 1.33 -2.56 -5.39
C ALA A 311 2.03 -3.91 -5.66
N ALA A 312 1.27 -4.92 -6.11
CA ALA A 312 1.76 -6.27 -6.36
C ALA A 312 2.73 -6.40 -7.54
N ASN A 313 2.85 -5.41 -8.43
CA ASN A 313 3.76 -5.47 -9.58
C ASN A 313 4.80 -4.36 -9.61
N ALA A 314 4.84 -3.51 -8.58
CA ALA A 314 5.67 -2.31 -8.57
C ALA A 314 6.34 -2.00 -7.22
N GLU A 315 5.82 -2.52 -6.10
CA GLU A 315 6.49 -2.43 -4.80
C GLU A 315 7.60 -3.48 -4.69
N TYR A 316 8.67 -3.12 -4.00
CA TYR A 316 9.80 -4.02 -3.70
C TYR A 316 9.40 -5.06 -2.64
N ASP A 317 9.97 -6.26 -2.75
CA ASP A 317 9.68 -7.40 -1.89
C ASP A 317 10.38 -7.32 -0.52
N ALA A 318 11.33 -6.39 -0.37
CA ALA A 318 12.04 -6.10 0.87
C ALA A 318 13.05 -7.19 1.28
N ALA A 319 13.45 -8.03 0.33
CA ALA A 319 14.45 -9.07 0.52
C ALA A 319 15.23 -9.31 -0.77
N TYR A 320 16.53 -9.60 -0.64
CA TYR A 320 17.38 -10.01 -1.75
C TYR A 320 18.38 -11.07 -1.33
N TRP A 321 18.84 -11.90 -2.26
CA TRP A 321 19.87 -12.90 -1.97
C TRP A 321 21.27 -12.27 -1.93
N SER A 322 22.00 -12.44 -0.83
CA SER A 322 23.40 -12.04 -0.74
C SER A 322 24.32 -13.24 -0.95
N GLN A 323 25.10 -13.20 -2.03
CA GLN A 323 26.10 -14.24 -2.31
C GLN A 323 27.20 -14.29 -1.24
N ASP A 324 27.63 -13.12 -0.75
CA ASP A 324 28.71 -13.03 0.24
C ASP A 324 28.26 -13.57 1.61
N ALA A 325 26.98 -13.38 1.96
CA ALA A 325 26.41 -13.84 3.22
C ALA A 325 25.76 -15.23 3.13
N ASP A 326 25.62 -15.78 1.92
CA ASP A 326 24.94 -17.04 1.62
C ASP A 326 23.53 -17.12 2.26
N THR A 327 22.80 -16.01 2.22
CA THR A 327 21.48 -15.89 2.86
C THR A 327 20.65 -14.75 2.28
N ASP A 328 19.33 -14.83 2.49
CA ASP A 328 18.40 -13.73 2.20
C ASP A 328 18.62 -12.58 3.17
N ILE A 329 18.70 -11.39 2.60
CA ILE A 329 18.90 -10.16 3.30
C ILE A 329 17.60 -9.36 3.29
N GLU A 330 16.98 -9.28 4.46
CA GLU A 330 15.83 -8.39 4.68
C GLU A 330 16.29 -6.93 4.84
N TYR A 331 15.50 -6.02 4.27
CA TYR A 331 15.66 -4.56 4.42
C TYR A 331 14.28 -3.88 4.36
N ASN A 332 14.22 -2.55 4.56
CA ASN A 332 12.96 -1.81 4.43
C ASN A 332 13.00 -0.85 3.22
N PRO A 333 12.32 -1.16 2.08
CA PRO A 333 12.32 -0.31 0.90
C PRO A 333 11.64 1.04 1.13
N ALA A 334 10.72 1.14 2.10
CA ALA A 334 10.07 2.39 2.47
C ALA A 334 10.99 3.31 3.29
N ALA A 335 12.07 2.79 3.88
CA ALA A 335 13.03 3.54 4.70
C ALA A 335 14.32 3.94 3.97
N THR A 336 14.39 3.68 2.66
CA THR A 336 15.50 4.14 1.81
C THR A 336 15.58 5.67 1.74
N ILE A 337 16.77 6.22 1.60
CA ILE A 337 17.04 7.64 1.31
C ILE A 337 16.44 7.99 -0.07
N ARG A 338 16.61 7.10 -1.03
CA ARG A 338 16.03 7.21 -2.38
C ARG A 338 14.52 7.03 -2.33
N LEU A 339 13.85 7.43 -3.41
CA LEU A 339 12.39 7.37 -3.48
C LEU A 339 11.96 6.10 -4.24
N THR A 340 11.20 5.25 -3.56
CA THR A 340 10.72 3.96 -4.08
C THR A 340 9.19 3.94 -4.12
N ALA A 341 8.61 2.96 -4.82
CA ALA A 341 7.18 2.66 -4.79
C ALA A 341 6.61 2.53 -3.37
N ASN A 342 7.39 1.97 -2.43
CA ASN A 342 6.99 1.72 -1.05
C ASN A 342 7.00 3.01 -0.18
N SER A 343 7.55 4.12 -0.67
CA SER A 343 7.76 5.35 0.09
C SER A 343 6.46 6.09 0.41
N ALA A 344 6.41 6.76 1.57
CA ALA A 344 5.23 7.54 1.98
C ALA A 344 4.84 8.61 0.94
N GLY A 345 3.55 8.66 0.60
CA GLY A 345 2.99 9.65 -0.31
C GLY A 345 3.17 9.35 -1.79
N VAL A 346 3.89 8.27 -2.13
CA VAL A 346 3.91 7.72 -3.48
C VAL A 346 2.60 6.97 -3.71
N ASP A 347 1.83 7.42 -4.71
CA ASP A 347 0.58 6.80 -5.13
C ASP A 347 0.73 6.41 -6.60
N LEU A 348 0.82 5.09 -6.84
CA LEU A 348 1.07 4.50 -8.14
C LEU A 348 -0.13 3.75 -8.71
N GLU A 349 -1.15 3.50 -7.90
CA GLU A 349 -2.24 2.60 -8.25
C GLU A 349 -2.99 3.09 -9.51
N GLY A 350 -3.05 2.24 -10.52
CA GLY A 350 -3.69 2.55 -11.79
C GLY A 350 -2.92 3.52 -12.70
N LEU A 351 -1.73 4.00 -12.32
CA LEU A 351 -0.86 4.74 -13.24
C LEU A 351 -0.35 3.83 -14.37
N PRO A 352 -0.06 4.38 -15.57
CA PRO A 352 0.58 3.61 -16.62
C PRO A 352 2.02 3.26 -16.23
N ALA A 353 2.38 1.99 -16.39
CA ALA A 353 3.70 1.47 -16.06
C ALA A 353 4.75 1.99 -17.06
N PRO A 354 5.81 2.70 -16.60
CA PRO A 354 6.85 3.23 -17.47
C PRO A 354 7.72 2.11 -18.05
N ALA A 355 8.22 2.27 -19.28
CA ALA A 355 9.09 1.29 -19.92
C ALA A 355 10.38 0.98 -19.12
N THR A 356 10.86 1.96 -18.37
CA THR A 356 12.11 1.86 -17.57
C THR A 356 11.85 1.57 -16.09
N GLY A 357 10.61 1.47 -15.63
CA GLY A 357 10.32 1.30 -14.20
C GLY A 357 10.64 2.52 -13.33
N VAL A 358 10.80 3.69 -13.93
CA VAL A 358 11.01 4.95 -13.21
C VAL A 358 9.86 5.90 -13.44
N LEU A 359 9.19 6.32 -12.37
CA LEU A 359 8.25 7.44 -12.37
C LEU A 359 8.96 8.73 -11.94
N THR A 360 8.28 9.86 -12.07
CA THR A 360 8.78 11.15 -11.58
C THR A 360 7.82 11.72 -10.54
N ALA A 361 8.32 12.01 -9.34
CA ALA A 361 7.58 12.72 -8.30
C ALA A 361 8.43 13.88 -7.77
N GLY A 362 7.88 15.09 -7.76
CA GLY A 362 8.55 16.26 -7.20
C GLY A 362 9.87 16.65 -7.88
N GLY A 363 10.11 16.18 -9.12
CA GLY A 363 11.36 16.39 -9.86
C GLY A 363 12.44 15.34 -9.62
N SER A 364 12.16 14.30 -8.83
CA SER A 364 13.04 13.15 -8.60
C SER A 364 12.48 11.87 -9.21
N SER A 365 13.36 10.92 -9.49
CA SER A 365 13.02 9.54 -9.83
C SER A 365 12.30 8.87 -8.66
N VAL A 366 11.27 8.10 -8.97
CA VAL A 366 10.63 7.12 -8.09
C VAL A 366 10.87 5.75 -8.71
N TYR A 367 11.63 4.91 -8.03
CA TYR A 367 11.98 3.57 -8.51
C TYR A 367 10.87 2.58 -8.20
N LEU A 368 10.45 1.84 -9.22
CA LEU A 368 9.49 0.74 -9.14
C LEU A 368 10.24 -0.57 -9.35
N LEU A 369 9.87 -1.64 -8.63
CA LEU A 369 10.31 -2.97 -8.98
C LEU A 369 9.73 -3.34 -10.37
N PRO A 370 10.55 -3.58 -11.40
CA PRO A 370 10.06 -3.66 -12.77
C PRO A 370 9.44 -5.03 -13.13
N MET A 371 8.78 -5.72 -12.19
CA MET A 371 8.23 -7.08 -12.42
C MET A 371 7.22 -7.14 -13.57
N TYR A 372 6.48 -6.05 -13.78
CA TYR A 372 5.52 -5.99 -14.87
C TYR A 372 6.17 -6.04 -16.27
N LEU A 373 7.48 -5.84 -16.41
CA LEU A 373 8.13 -5.85 -17.72
C LEU A 373 7.99 -7.20 -18.44
N ASP A 374 8.02 -8.29 -17.68
CA ASP A 374 7.82 -9.65 -18.22
C ASP A 374 6.46 -9.81 -18.91
N GLN A 375 5.42 -9.17 -18.38
CA GLN A 375 4.07 -9.22 -18.94
C GLN A 375 3.98 -8.59 -20.34
N TYR A 376 4.95 -7.76 -20.75
CA TYR A 376 5.01 -7.28 -22.14
C TYR A 376 5.47 -8.37 -23.10
N LEU A 377 6.23 -9.36 -22.63
CA LEU A 377 6.77 -10.46 -23.42
C LEU A 377 5.83 -11.68 -23.43
N SER A 378 5.01 -11.83 -22.37
CA SER A 378 4.03 -12.89 -22.24
C SER A 378 2.77 -12.70 -23.11
N ASP A 379 2.19 -13.82 -23.57
CA ASP A 379 0.97 -13.83 -24.40
C ASP A 379 -0.31 -13.57 -23.57
N ASP A 380 -0.30 -13.93 -22.29
CA ASP A 380 -1.41 -13.73 -21.36
C ASP A 380 -1.17 -12.47 -20.52
N VAL A 381 -2.15 -11.56 -20.49
CA VAL A 381 -2.22 -10.52 -19.46
C VAL A 381 -3.24 -11.04 -18.46
N ASP A 382 -2.87 -11.11 -17.19
CA ASP A 382 -3.86 -11.35 -16.15
C ASP A 382 -4.91 -10.21 -16.23
N GLU A 383 -6.07 -10.51 -16.80
CA GLU A 383 -7.23 -9.61 -16.78
C GLU A 383 -7.72 -9.51 -15.34
N ALA A 384 -7.05 -8.68 -14.54
CA ALA A 384 -7.63 -8.11 -13.34
C ALA A 384 -8.73 -7.13 -13.75
N GLY A 385 -9.87 -7.65 -14.18
CA GLY A 385 -11.02 -6.85 -14.61
C GLY A 385 -11.95 -7.58 -15.56
N GLY A 386 -12.47 -8.74 -15.15
CA GLY A 386 -13.48 -9.50 -15.90
C GLY A 386 -14.74 -8.68 -16.20
N GLY A 387 -14.74 -7.98 -17.33
CA GLY A 387 -15.92 -7.52 -18.03
C GLY A 387 -16.42 -8.67 -18.89
N SER A 388 -17.23 -9.55 -18.32
CA SER A 388 -17.91 -10.60 -19.07
C SER A 388 -18.79 -9.96 -20.16
N SER A 389 -18.33 -10.01 -21.41
CA SER A 389 -19.18 -9.86 -22.57
C SER A 389 -19.95 -11.16 -22.75
N SER A 390 -21.24 -11.14 -22.46
CA SER A 390 -22.16 -12.20 -22.87
C SER A 390 -22.58 -11.94 -24.32
N ASP A 391 -22.24 -12.87 -25.20
CA ASP A 391 -22.98 -13.12 -26.45
C ASP A 391 -24.23 -13.96 -26.16
#